data_AF-A0AAW1ID05-F1
#
_entry.id   AF-A0AAW1ID05-F1
#
_cell.length_a   1.000
_cell.length_b   1.000
_cell.length_c   1.000
_cell.angle_alpha   90.00
_cell.angle_beta   90.00
_cell.angle_gamma   90.00
#
_symmetry.space_group_name_H-M   'P 1'
#
loop_
_entity.id
_entity.type
_entity.pdbx_description
1 polymer ?
#
loop_
_entity_poly.entity_id
_entity_poly.type
_entity_poly.pdbx_seq_one_letter_code
_entity_poly.pdbx_strand_id
1 'polypeptide(L)'
;MSFSDLPFSSKVVCLCGKSDKRVEQHKIDPRLSNWEKWMKKRKESTLKIAKALDRHTEQLLCNYSEDLRTIKEEKEVLENTKIIYPHDRYRGNPSFWSLPLALHSKPCQPDYFSVMTSAQKCEIPTMEYVFVPTEIRNEKSVQNFGYRNEKKVWDASQYRQERTSKLEEKIKIVEPFKPDLDIMVKGISIISECDECTKTAKSCEFII
;
A
#
# COMPACT_ATOMS: atom_id res chain seq x y z
N MET A 1 -8.93 -17.15 -15.25
CA MET A 1 -8.72 -16.49 -16.55
C MET A 1 -7.57 -15.52 -16.37
N SER A 2 -6.39 -15.89 -16.86
CA SER A 2 -5.17 -15.09 -16.76
C SER A 2 -5.23 -13.91 -17.73
N PHE A 3 -4.72 -12.76 -17.30
CA PHE A 3 -4.66 -11.52 -18.09
C PHE A 3 -3.72 -11.63 -19.32
N SER A 4 -3.10 -12.79 -19.53
CA SER A 4 -2.14 -13.10 -20.60
C SER A 4 -2.79 -13.42 -21.95
N ASP A 5 -4.10 -13.68 -22.00
CA ASP A 5 -4.71 -14.32 -23.17
C ASP A 5 -5.46 -13.34 -24.09
N LEU A 6 -5.23 -12.03 -23.94
CA LEU A 6 -5.73 -11.03 -24.87
C LEU A 6 -4.78 -10.93 -26.07
N PRO A 7 -5.24 -11.17 -27.32
CA PRO A 7 -4.41 -10.99 -28.51
C PRO A 7 -4.23 -9.49 -28.77
N PHE A 8 -3.23 -8.88 -28.13
CA PHE A 8 -2.76 -7.56 -28.52
C PHE A 8 -2.03 -7.68 -29.86
N SER A 9 -2.75 -7.43 -30.95
CA SER A 9 -2.14 -7.25 -32.27
C SER A 9 -1.36 -5.94 -32.27
N SER A 10 -0.13 -5.97 -31.76
CA SER A 10 0.84 -4.90 -31.91
C SER A 10 1.36 -4.90 -33.34
N LYS A 11 0.64 -4.24 -34.25
CA LYS A 11 1.27 -3.80 -35.50
C LYS A 11 2.34 -2.78 -35.16
N VAL A 12 3.58 -3.24 -35.03
CA VAL A 12 4.77 -2.39 -34.97
C VAL A 12 4.95 -1.78 -36.36
N VAL A 13 4.52 -0.53 -36.53
CA VAL A 13 4.78 0.23 -37.75
C VAL A 13 6.18 0.84 -37.63
N CYS A 14 7.15 0.27 -38.33
CA CYS A 14 8.50 0.82 -38.40
C CYS A 14 8.48 2.05 -39.32
N LEU A 15 8.64 3.25 -38.75
CA LEU A 15 8.69 4.54 -39.47
C LEU A 15 10.13 4.89 -39.90
N CYS A 16 10.88 3.92 -40.41
CA CYS A 16 12.21 4.18 -40.98
C CYS A 16 12.03 4.78 -42.39
N GLY A 17 11.91 6.10 -42.48
CA GLY A 17 11.83 6.78 -43.79
C GLY A 17 11.33 8.22 -43.82
N LYS A 18 10.92 8.81 -42.69
CA LYS A 18 10.57 10.24 -42.66
C LYS A 18 11.39 10.94 -41.59
N SER A 19 12.42 11.62 -42.04
CA SER A 19 13.19 12.59 -41.27
C SER A 19 12.32 13.81 -40.96
N ASP A 20 11.41 13.67 -40.00
CA ASP A 20 10.89 14.81 -39.26
C ASP A 20 11.32 14.63 -37.81
N LYS A 21 12.55 15.07 -37.52
CA LYS A 21 13.02 15.29 -36.16
C LYS A 21 12.29 16.51 -35.59
N ARG A 22 10.98 16.42 -35.39
CA ARG A 22 10.36 17.17 -34.29
C ARG A 22 10.65 16.38 -33.04
N VAL A 23 11.76 16.74 -32.40
CA VAL A 23 11.86 16.57 -30.96
C VAL A 23 10.77 17.48 -30.39
N GLU A 24 9.54 16.97 -30.32
CA GLU A 24 8.51 17.64 -29.54
C GLU A 24 9.07 17.70 -28.13
N GLN A 25 9.41 18.91 -27.68
CA GLN A 25 9.68 19.16 -26.28
C GLN A 25 8.42 18.74 -25.54
N HIS A 26 8.43 17.54 -24.96
CA HIS A 26 7.37 17.09 -24.08
C HIS A 26 7.33 18.09 -22.93
N LYS A 27 6.40 19.04 -23.00
CA LYS A 27 6.15 19.98 -21.91
C LYS A 27 5.82 19.11 -20.69
N ILE A 28 6.64 19.23 -19.66
CA ILE A 28 6.43 18.53 -18.39
C ILE A 28 5.00 18.82 -17.93
N ASP A 29 4.24 17.77 -17.60
CA ASP A 29 2.89 17.94 -17.09
C ASP A 29 2.95 18.87 -15.85
N PRO A 30 2.21 19.99 -15.83
CA PRO A 30 2.21 20.90 -14.69
C PRO A 30 1.88 20.21 -13.36
N ARG A 31 1.15 19.09 -13.40
CA ARG A 31 0.85 18.26 -12.22
C ARG A 31 2.10 17.59 -11.66
N LEU A 32 2.96 17.05 -12.52
CA LEU A 32 4.23 16.43 -12.12
C LEU A 32 5.22 17.49 -11.60
N SER A 33 5.27 18.67 -12.24
CA SER A 33 6.07 19.79 -11.73
C SER A 33 5.58 20.25 -10.35
N ASN A 34 4.27 20.32 -10.13
CA ASN A 34 3.71 20.65 -8.83
C ASN A 34 4.00 19.56 -7.79
N TRP A 35 3.87 18.30 -8.16
CA TRP A 35 4.23 17.16 -7.31
C TRP A 35 5.68 17.29 -6.83
N GLU A 36 6.64 17.49 -7.74
CA GLU A 36 8.05 17.66 -7.39
C GLU A 36 8.28 18.82 -6.41
N LYS A 37 7.61 19.97 -6.63
CA LYS A 37 7.66 21.11 -5.71
C LYS A 37 7.13 20.75 -4.32
N TRP A 38 6.03 20.02 -4.24
CA TRP A 38 5.46 19.57 -2.96
C TRP A 38 6.36 18.57 -2.25
N MET A 39 7.00 17.67 -2.99
CA MET A 39 7.94 16.71 -2.43
C MET A 39 9.18 17.40 -1.85
N LYS A 40 9.70 18.43 -2.53
CA LYS A 40 10.79 19.28 -1.99
C LYS A 40 10.37 19.98 -0.69
N LYS A 41 9.21 20.65 -0.67
CA LYS A 41 8.68 21.31 0.53
C LYS A 41 8.45 20.33 1.68
N ARG A 42 7.91 19.15 1.39
CA ARG A 42 7.72 18.08 2.38
C ARG A 42 9.06 17.68 2.98
N LYS A 43 10.08 17.43 2.15
CA LYS A 43 11.42 17.04 2.59
C LYS A 43 12.07 18.09 3.50
N GLU A 44 11.96 19.37 3.15
CA GLU A 44 12.45 20.46 4.00
C GLU A 44 11.72 20.51 5.35
N SER A 45 10.39 20.34 5.33
CA SER A 45 9.56 20.38 6.54
C SER A 45 9.84 19.19 7.46
N THR A 46 9.95 17.98 6.90
CA THR A 46 10.27 16.77 7.68
C THR A 46 11.66 16.85 8.28
N LEU A 47 12.65 17.39 7.56
CA LEU A 47 14.00 17.62 8.11
C LEU A 47 13.99 18.65 9.24
N LYS A 48 13.22 19.73 9.14
CA LYS A 48 13.08 20.71 10.22
C LYS A 48 12.47 20.08 11.48
N ILE A 49 11.40 19.30 11.32
CA ILE A 49 10.74 18.59 12.42
C ILE A 49 11.68 17.56 13.05
N ALA A 50 12.38 16.77 12.22
CA ALA A 50 13.37 15.80 12.66
C ALA A 50 14.47 16.44 13.52
N LYS A 51 15.03 17.57 13.06
CA LYS A 51 16.02 18.34 13.80
C LYS A 51 15.48 18.90 15.11
N ALA A 52 14.25 19.42 15.10
CA ALA A 52 13.63 19.99 16.30
C ALA A 52 13.33 18.92 17.38
N LEU A 53 13.02 17.69 16.96
CA LEU A 53 12.70 16.58 17.86
C LEU A 53 13.92 15.69 18.21
N ASP A 54 15.09 15.99 17.64
CA ASP A 54 16.29 15.15 17.70
C ASP A 54 16.01 13.67 17.34
N ARG A 55 15.31 13.47 16.22
CA ARG A 55 14.92 12.15 15.71
C ARG A 55 15.25 12.01 14.24
N HIS A 56 15.45 10.76 13.80
CA HIS A 56 15.56 10.48 12.37
C HIS A 56 14.23 10.76 11.65
N THR A 57 14.29 11.20 10.38
CA THR A 57 13.09 11.52 9.57
C THR A 57 12.13 10.35 9.45
N GLU A 58 12.64 9.12 9.44
CA GLU A 58 11.86 7.88 9.33
C GLU A 58 11.09 7.56 10.62
N GLN A 59 11.64 7.95 11.78
CA GLN A 59 11.00 7.73 13.08
C GLN A 59 9.95 8.80 13.40
N LEU A 60 9.76 9.77 12.51
CA LEU A 60 8.65 10.71 12.62
C LEU A 60 7.35 9.95 12.45
N LEU A 61 6.37 10.25 13.32
CA LEU A 61 5.07 9.58 13.34
C LEU A 61 4.40 9.56 11.96
N CYS A 62 4.53 10.65 11.20
CA CYS A 62 3.92 10.82 9.88
C CYS A 62 4.51 9.91 8.79
N ASN A 63 5.71 9.37 8.98
CA ASN A 63 6.34 8.41 8.08
C ASN A 63 6.19 7.00 8.64
N TYR A 64 6.39 6.86 9.96
CA TYR A 64 6.28 5.59 10.68
C TYR A 64 4.89 4.95 10.62
N SER A 65 3.83 5.76 10.63
CA SER A 65 2.45 5.28 10.62
C SER A 65 2.09 4.44 9.39
N GLU A 66 2.82 4.59 8.29
CA GLU A 66 2.61 3.82 7.06
C GLU A 66 2.91 2.34 7.28
N ASP A 67 3.96 2.00 8.02
CA ASP A 67 4.33 0.62 8.31
C ASP A 67 3.44 -0.01 9.39
N LEU A 68 3.03 0.79 10.39
CA LEU A 68 2.07 0.35 11.42
C LEU A 68 0.72 -0.04 10.83
N ARG A 69 0.31 0.62 9.74
CA ARG A 69 -0.96 0.34 9.09
C ARG A 69 -1.03 -1.10 8.59
N THR A 70 0.00 -1.58 7.88
CA THR A 70 0.02 -2.97 7.40
C THR A 70 -0.09 -3.97 8.55
N ILE A 71 0.59 -3.70 9.68
CA ILE A 71 0.50 -4.56 10.87
C ILE A 71 -0.92 -4.55 11.44
N LYS A 72 -1.58 -3.39 11.44
CA LYS A 72 -2.96 -3.26 11.91
C LYS A 72 -3.93 -4.03 11.01
N GLU A 73 -3.79 -3.93 9.70
CA GLU A 73 -4.59 -4.67 8.71
C GLU A 73 -4.46 -6.18 8.94
N GLU A 74 -3.24 -6.70 9.13
CA GLU A 74 -3.04 -8.13 9.40
C GLU A 74 -3.59 -8.59 10.75
N LYS A 75 -3.44 -7.77 11.80
CA LYS A 75 -4.04 -8.04 13.10
C LYS A 75 -5.57 -8.06 13.01
N GLU A 76 -6.15 -7.16 12.23
CA GLU A 76 -7.59 -7.10 12.00
C GLU A 76 -8.10 -8.36 11.31
N VAL A 77 -7.40 -8.87 10.28
CA VAL A 77 -7.71 -10.19 9.68
C VAL A 77 -7.70 -11.28 10.74
N LEU A 78 -6.64 -11.37 11.56
CA LEU A 78 -6.52 -12.39 12.61
C LEU A 78 -7.61 -12.26 13.68
N GLU A 79 -7.98 -11.05 14.09
CA GLU A 79 -9.08 -10.82 15.02
C GLU A 79 -10.42 -11.27 14.44
N ASN A 80 -10.66 -11.00 13.16
CA ASN A 80 -11.90 -11.39 12.47
C ASN A 80 -12.01 -12.91 12.25
N THR A 81 -10.89 -13.65 12.22
CA THR A 81 -10.95 -15.13 12.23
C THR A 81 -11.53 -15.74 13.51
N LYS A 82 -11.66 -14.95 14.58
CA LYS A 82 -12.34 -15.36 15.82
C LYS A 82 -13.85 -15.40 15.69
N ILE A 83 -14.43 -14.98 14.56
CA ILE A 83 -15.85 -15.16 14.28
C ILE A 83 -16.11 -16.67 14.17
N ILE A 84 -16.69 -17.23 15.23
CA ILE A 84 -16.90 -18.68 15.41
C ILE A 84 -18.19 -19.15 14.72
N TYR A 85 -19.17 -18.27 14.59
CA TYR A 85 -20.51 -18.62 14.13
C TYR A 85 -20.84 -17.94 12.81
N PRO A 86 -21.28 -18.70 11.78
CA PRO A 86 -21.97 -18.07 10.67
C PRO A 86 -23.21 -17.37 11.21
N HIS A 87 -23.45 -16.14 10.78
CA HIS A 87 -24.65 -15.39 11.15
C HIS A 87 -25.88 -16.21 10.74
N ASP A 88 -26.63 -16.72 11.72
CA ASP A 88 -27.90 -17.40 11.45
C ASP A 88 -28.91 -16.33 11.02
N ARG A 89 -29.36 -16.40 9.75
CA ARG A 89 -30.34 -15.47 9.17
C ARG A 89 -31.62 -15.37 10.00
N TYR A 90 -32.01 -16.43 10.70
CA TYR A 90 -33.28 -16.51 11.44
C TYR A 90 -33.11 -16.31 12.94
N ARG A 91 -32.00 -16.78 13.51
CA ARG A 91 -31.75 -16.72 14.97
C ARG A 91 -30.86 -15.55 15.39
N GLY A 92 -30.30 -14.83 14.42
CA GLY A 92 -29.34 -13.77 14.67
C GLY A 92 -28.07 -14.31 15.30
N ASN A 93 -27.32 -13.42 15.96
CA ASN A 93 -26.04 -13.77 16.53
C ASN A 93 -26.17 -14.25 18.00
N PRO A 94 -25.70 -15.48 18.34
CA PRO A 94 -25.69 -15.98 19.71
C PRO A 94 -24.95 -15.07 20.72
N SER A 95 -23.92 -14.35 20.27
CA SER A 95 -23.14 -13.43 21.10
C SER A 95 -23.96 -12.26 21.64
N PHE A 96 -25.09 -11.92 21.02
CA PHE A 96 -26.04 -10.93 21.56
C PHE A 96 -26.48 -11.30 22.98
N TRP A 97 -26.72 -12.59 23.24
CA TRP A 97 -27.20 -13.08 24.54
C TRP A 97 -26.13 -13.15 25.63
N SER A 98 -24.86 -13.00 25.28
CA SER A 98 -23.73 -13.08 26.22
C SER A 98 -23.28 -11.73 26.80
N LEU A 99 -23.78 -10.61 26.26
CA LEU A 99 -23.31 -9.27 26.64
C LEU A 99 -24.27 -8.61 27.64
N PRO A 100 -23.76 -8.13 28.80
CA PRO A 100 -24.58 -7.34 29.71
C PRO A 100 -24.93 -6.00 29.05
N LEU A 101 -26.20 -5.59 29.10
CA LEU A 101 -26.66 -4.32 28.50
C LEU A 101 -25.87 -3.10 29.02
N ALA A 102 -25.59 -3.09 30.33
CA ALA A 102 -24.84 -2.04 30.98
C ALA A 102 -23.99 -2.60 32.12
N LEU A 103 -22.89 -1.93 32.43
CA LEU A 103 -22.17 -2.16 33.67
C LEU A 103 -23.03 -1.71 34.86
N HIS A 104 -22.83 -2.32 36.03
CA HIS A 104 -23.52 -1.90 37.24
C HIS A 104 -23.28 -0.41 37.51
N SER A 105 -24.35 0.37 37.54
CA SER A 105 -24.30 1.81 37.80
C SER A 105 -23.80 2.07 39.22
N LYS A 106 -22.74 2.85 39.34
CA LYS A 106 -22.23 3.33 40.64
C LYS A 106 -22.73 4.76 40.86
N PRO A 107 -23.07 5.15 42.10
CA PRO A 107 -23.47 6.52 42.39
C PRO A 107 -22.38 7.49 41.93
N CYS A 108 -22.80 8.56 41.24
CA CYS A 108 -21.95 9.59 40.62
C CYS A 108 -21.14 9.16 39.37
N GLN A 109 -21.48 8.05 38.72
CA GLN A 109 -20.87 7.65 37.43
C GLN A 109 -21.92 7.60 36.32
N PRO A 110 -21.54 7.90 35.06
CA PRO A 110 -22.42 7.74 33.91
C PRO A 110 -22.70 6.25 33.66
N ASP A 111 -23.88 5.95 33.10
CA ASP A 111 -24.21 4.59 32.68
C ASP A 111 -23.33 4.18 31.50
N TYR A 112 -22.58 3.10 31.67
CA TYR A 112 -21.72 2.54 30.62
C TYR A 112 -22.43 1.36 29.95
N PHE A 113 -22.80 1.54 28.68
CA PHE A 113 -23.36 0.48 27.85
C PHE A 113 -22.24 -0.33 27.20
N SER A 114 -22.42 -1.65 27.12
CA SER A 114 -21.50 -2.48 26.33
C SER A 114 -21.84 -2.34 24.84
N VAL A 115 -20.81 -2.21 24.00
CA VAL A 115 -20.95 -2.19 22.54
C VAL A 115 -20.27 -3.44 21.98
N MET A 116 -20.99 -4.19 21.16
CA MET A 116 -20.46 -5.38 20.52
C MET A 116 -19.34 -5.01 19.53
N THR A 117 -18.21 -5.72 19.60
CA THR A 117 -17.17 -5.64 18.57
C THR A 117 -17.64 -6.31 17.27
N SER A 118 -17.03 -6.00 16.11
CA SER A 118 -17.40 -6.63 14.82
C SER A 118 -17.33 -8.16 14.88
N ALA A 119 -16.30 -8.70 15.56
CA ALA A 119 -16.19 -10.13 15.81
C ALA A 119 -17.34 -10.69 16.65
N GLN A 120 -17.76 -9.95 17.69
CA GLN A 120 -18.94 -10.31 18.49
C GLN A 120 -20.24 -10.16 17.71
N LYS A 121 -20.31 -9.30 16.69
CA LYS A 121 -21.46 -9.19 15.78
C LYS A 121 -21.49 -10.28 14.71
N CYS A 122 -20.45 -11.12 14.63
CA CYS A 122 -20.30 -12.13 13.57
C CYS A 122 -20.45 -11.53 12.17
N GLU A 123 -20.13 -10.25 12.04
CA GLU A 123 -20.09 -9.52 10.78
C GLU A 123 -18.64 -9.58 10.30
N ILE A 124 -18.42 -10.15 9.11
CA ILE A 124 -17.11 -10.10 8.47
C ILE A 124 -16.98 -8.68 7.87
N PRO A 125 -16.06 -7.85 8.37
CA PRO A 125 -15.90 -6.50 7.83
C PRO A 125 -15.28 -6.54 6.43
N THR A 126 -15.57 -5.52 5.64
CA THR A 126 -14.85 -5.29 4.38
C THR A 126 -13.43 -4.86 4.71
N MET A 127 -12.45 -5.68 4.33
CA MET A 127 -11.04 -5.36 4.55
C MET A 127 -10.58 -4.31 3.55
N GLU A 128 -10.05 -3.20 4.07
CA GLU A 128 -9.42 -2.14 3.27
C GLU A 128 -7.90 -2.27 3.36
N TYR A 129 -7.24 -2.30 2.21
CA TYR A 129 -5.78 -2.34 2.14
C TYR A 129 -5.25 -1.04 1.58
N VAL A 130 -4.37 -0.38 2.34
CA VAL A 130 -3.70 0.83 1.88
C VAL A 130 -2.20 0.61 1.90
N PHE A 131 -1.61 0.71 0.71
CA PHE A 131 -0.19 0.54 0.51
C PHE A 131 0.45 1.78 -0.11
N VAL A 132 1.72 1.99 0.22
CA VAL A 132 2.54 3.02 -0.39
C VAL A 132 3.66 2.32 -1.15
N PRO A 133 3.63 2.35 -2.50
CA PRO A 133 4.67 1.80 -3.37
C PRO A 133 6.07 2.29 -3.04
N THR A 134 7.05 1.46 -3.35
CA THR A 134 8.46 1.73 -3.01
C THR A 134 8.99 2.99 -3.69
N GLU A 135 8.53 3.28 -4.90
CA GLU A 135 8.86 4.46 -5.70
C GLU A 135 8.40 5.73 -4.98
N ILE A 136 7.16 5.73 -4.48
CA ILE A 136 6.61 6.86 -3.74
C ILE A 136 7.37 7.04 -2.41
N ARG A 137 7.75 5.95 -1.73
CA ARG A 137 8.61 6.03 -0.52
C ARG A 137 9.96 6.66 -0.85
N ASN A 138 10.57 6.27 -1.97
CA ASN A 138 11.85 6.81 -2.44
C ASN A 138 11.73 8.31 -2.75
N GLU A 139 10.68 8.74 -3.44
CA GLU A 139 10.41 10.15 -3.71
C GLU A 139 10.22 10.95 -2.41
N LYS A 140 9.53 10.37 -1.41
CA LYS A 140 9.37 10.98 -0.08
C LYS A 140 10.71 11.14 0.66
N SER A 141 11.81 10.56 0.17
CA SER A 141 13.10 10.48 0.85
C SER A 141 12.99 9.82 2.23
N VAL A 142 12.06 8.86 2.37
CA VAL A 142 11.91 8.02 3.56
C VAL A 142 12.58 6.70 3.21
N GLN A 143 13.82 6.52 3.65
CA GLN A 143 14.49 5.23 3.53
C GLN A 143 13.99 4.33 4.67
N ASN A 144 14.19 3.02 4.59
CA ASN A 144 13.82 2.10 5.67
C ASN A 144 15.09 1.76 6.46
N PHE A 145 15.74 2.74 7.09
CA PHE A 145 16.89 2.43 7.93
C PHE A 145 16.45 1.74 9.22
N GLY A 146 17.19 0.71 9.61
CA GLY A 146 16.81 -0.37 10.53
C GLY A 146 16.51 0.00 11.98
N TYR A 147 16.33 1.27 12.34
CA TYR A 147 16.27 1.71 13.73
C TYR A 147 14.97 1.30 14.45
N ARG A 148 13.81 1.27 13.77
CA ARG A 148 12.52 0.78 14.29
C ARG A 148 11.64 0.23 13.16
N ASN A 149 11.97 -0.95 12.66
CA ASN A 149 11.10 -1.63 11.70
C ASN A 149 10.13 -2.55 12.44
N GLU A 150 9.07 -2.00 13.03
CA GLU A 150 8.01 -2.79 13.68
C GLU A 150 7.44 -3.85 12.72
N LYS A 151 7.36 -3.53 11.42
CA LYS A 151 6.94 -4.48 10.39
C LYS A 151 7.89 -5.69 10.31
N LYS A 152 9.21 -5.46 10.31
CA LYS A 152 10.19 -6.57 10.34
C LYS A 152 10.08 -7.41 11.61
N VAL A 153 9.87 -6.78 12.76
CA VAL A 153 9.69 -7.48 14.04
C VAL A 153 8.40 -8.30 14.03
N TRP A 154 7.32 -7.75 13.50
CA TRP A 154 6.05 -8.43 13.31
C TRP A 154 6.18 -9.61 12.34
N ASP A 155 6.89 -9.41 11.22
CA ASP A 155 7.12 -10.45 10.22
C ASP A 155 7.95 -11.62 10.78
N ALA A 156 8.96 -11.31 11.60
CA ALA A 156 9.80 -12.29 12.27
C ALA A 156 9.15 -12.93 13.52
N SER A 157 7.96 -12.48 13.93
CA SER A 157 7.32 -12.97 15.14
C SER A 157 6.85 -14.42 14.98
N GLN A 158 7.34 -15.31 15.85
CA GLN A 158 6.88 -16.70 15.91
C GLN A 158 5.38 -16.79 16.19
N TYR A 159 4.85 -15.91 17.06
CA TYR A 159 3.42 -15.85 17.35
C TYR A 159 2.58 -15.64 16.08
N ARG A 160 2.99 -14.69 15.22
CA ARG A 160 2.30 -14.40 13.95
C ARG A 160 2.29 -15.65 13.09
N GLN A 161 3.46 -16.25 12.86
CA GLN A 161 3.63 -17.43 12.01
C GLN A 161 2.75 -18.59 12.47
N GLU A 162 2.82 -18.93 13.77
CA GLU A 162 2.00 -20.01 14.33
C GLU A 162 0.50 -19.73 14.23
N ARG A 163 0.08 -18.48 14.50
CA ARG A 163 -1.34 -18.11 14.41
C ARG A 163 -1.84 -18.14 12.98
N THR A 164 -1.06 -17.63 12.03
CA THR A 164 -1.43 -17.65 10.61
C THR A 164 -1.56 -19.08 10.09
N SER A 165 -0.63 -19.97 10.44
CA SER A 165 -0.71 -21.38 10.04
C SER A 165 -1.90 -22.10 10.67
N LYS A 166 -2.17 -21.87 11.96
CA LYS A 166 -3.32 -22.49 12.66
C LYS A 166 -4.68 -22.00 12.14
N LEU A 167 -4.74 -20.80 11.56
CA LEU A 167 -5.99 -20.15 11.15
C LEU A 167 -6.12 -19.99 9.64
N GLU A 168 -5.27 -20.62 8.83
CA GLU A 168 -5.20 -20.39 7.39
C GLU A 168 -6.55 -20.55 6.68
N GLU A 169 -7.31 -21.60 7.02
CA GLU A 169 -8.64 -21.84 6.44
C GLU A 169 -9.64 -20.73 6.81
N LYS A 170 -9.58 -20.22 8.04
CA LYS A 170 -10.45 -19.13 8.49
C LYS A 170 -10.04 -17.79 7.88
N ILE A 171 -8.74 -17.58 7.68
CA ILE A 171 -8.22 -16.41 6.98
C ILE A 171 -8.79 -16.37 5.56
N LYS A 172 -8.80 -17.49 4.83
CA LYS A 172 -9.39 -17.57 3.48
C LYS A 172 -10.89 -17.23 3.42
N ILE A 173 -11.63 -17.41 4.52
CA ILE A 173 -13.05 -17.03 4.60
C ILE A 173 -13.20 -15.52 4.82
N VAL A 174 -12.38 -14.93 5.69
CA VAL A 174 -12.39 -13.50 6.01
C VAL A 174 -11.80 -12.67 4.87
N GLU A 175 -10.70 -13.13 4.29
CA GLU A 175 -9.94 -12.54 3.20
C GLU A 175 -9.91 -13.53 2.03
N PRO A 176 -10.97 -13.60 1.21
CA PRO A 176 -11.02 -14.52 0.07
C PRO A 176 -10.02 -14.11 -1.03
N PHE A 177 -9.72 -12.82 -1.12
CA PHE A 177 -8.79 -12.26 -2.07
C PHE A 177 -7.96 -11.17 -1.42
N LYS A 178 -6.64 -11.34 -1.45
CA LYS A 178 -5.67 -10.31 -1.06
C LYS A 178 -5.17 -9.61 -2.33
N PRO A 179 -5.39 -8.29 -2.48
CA PRO A 179 -4.91 -7.57 -3.65
C PRO A 179 -3.38 -7.54 -3.68
N ASP A 180 -2.81 -7.67 -4.87
CA ASP A 180 -1.42 -7.28 -5.10
C ASP A 180 -1.37 -5.75 -5.21
N LEU A 181 -0.61 -5.14 -4.29
CA LEU A 181 -0.57 -3.69 -4.12
C LEU A 181 0.70 -3.08 -4.72
N ASP A 182 1.63 -3.89 -5.22
CA ASP A 182 2.84 -3.42 -5.89
C ASP A 182 2.53 -3.04 -7.35
N ILE A 183 1.69 -2.03 -7.51
CA ILE A 183 1.20 -1.59 -8.82
C ILE A 183 2.16 -0.54 -9.38
N MET A 184 3.05 -0.96 -10.27
CA MET A 184 3.82 -0.04 -11.12
C MET A 184 3.03 0.32 -12.38
N VAL A 185 2.74 1.61 -12.58
CA VAL A 185 2.30 2.13 -13.88
C VAL A 185 3.53 2.30 -14.76
N LYS A 186 3.88 1.29 -15.54
CA LYS A 186 4.86 1.44 -16.63
C LYS A 186 4.22 2.27 -17.74
N GLY A 187 4.55 3.55 -17.80
CA GLY A 187 4.31 4.32 -19.01
C GLY A 187 5.04 3.65 -20.16
N ILE A 188 4.31 3.19 -21.18
CA ILE A 188 4.94 2.78 -22.42
C ILE A 188 5.46 4.07 -23.05
N SER A 189 6.75 4.35 -22.89
CA SER A 189 7.41 5.31 -23.77
C SER A 189 7.28 4.75 -25.18
N ILE A 190 6.53 5.42 -26.05
CA ILE A 190 6.37 5.07 -27.47
C ILE A 190 7.71 5.18 -28.23
N ILE A 191 8.79 5.54 -27.55
CA ILE A 191 10.14 5.63 -28.12
C ILE A 191 10.77 4.23 -28.04
N SER A 192 10.43 3.37 -29.01
CA SER A 192 11.32 2.27 -29.37
C SER A 192 12.53 2.88 -30.08
N GLU A 193 13.67 2.93 -29.40
CA GLU A 193 14.95 3.08 -30.10
C GLU A 193 15.13 1.86 -31.00
N CYS A 194 14.98 2.05 -32.32
CA CYS A 194 15.30 1.02 -33.29
C CYS A 194 16.83 0.89 -33.36
N ASP A 195 17.36 -0.19 -32.80
CA ASP A 195 18.79 -0.59 -32.86
C ASP A 195 19.33 -0.75 -34.29
N GLU A 196 18.49 -0.68 -35.33
CA GLU A 196 18.90 -0.75 -36.72
C GLU A 196 19.41 0.58 -37.31
N CYS A 197 19.19 1.72 -36.65
CA CYS A 197 19.62 3.04 -37.17
C CYS A 197 21.05 3.45 -36.78
N THR A 198 21.75 2.70 -35.92
CA THR A 198 23.10 3.05 -35.46
C THR A 198 24.22 2.61 -36.41
N LYS A 199 23.91 1.88 -37.48
CA LYS A 199 24.93 1.35 -38.41
C LYS A 199 25.44 2.35 -39.46
N THR A 200 24.84 3.53 -39.60
CA THR A 200 25.22 4.51 -40.65
C THR A 200 25.70 5.87 -40.15
N ALA A 201 25.91 6.07 -38.84
CA ALA A 201 26.50 7.30 -38.31
C ALA A 201 27.97 7.11 -37.91
N LYS A 202 28.83 6.77 -38.89
CA LYS A 202 30.27 6.93 -38.78
C LYS A 202 30.70 8.14 -39.60
N SER A 203 30.74 9.31 -38.96
CA SER A 203 31.71 10.40 -39.21
C SER A 203 31.14 11.71 -38.66
N CYS A 204 31.40 12.01 -37.38
CA CYS A 204 31.56 13.39 -36.93
C CYS A 204 32.61 13.34 -35.82
N GLU A 205 33.82 13.71 -36.21
CA GLU A 205 34.98 13.88 -35.34
C GLU A 205 34.70 14.92 -34.26
N PHE A 206 35.09 14.62 -33.03
CA PHE A 206 35.23 15.60 -31.98
C PHE A 206 36.42 16.51 -32.32
N ILE A 207 36.18 17.80 -32.50
CA ILE A 207 37.20 18.83 -32.43
C ILE A 207 36.86 19.70 -31.21
N ILE A 208 37.66 19.46 -30.16
CA ILE A 208 37.93 20.19 -28.90
C ILE A 208 36.71 20.64 -28.08
#